data_AF-A0A0G2FSF3-F1
#
_entry.id   AF-A0A0G2FSF3-F1
#
_cell.length_a   1.000
_cell.length_b   1.000
_cell.length_c   1.000
_cell.angle_alpha   90.00
_cell.angle_beta   90.00
_cell.angle_gamma   90.00
#
_symmetry.space_group_name_H-M   'P 1'
#
loop_
_entity.id
_entity.type
_entity.pdbx_description
1 polymer ?
#
loop_
_entity_poly.entity_id
_entity_poly.type
_entity_poly.pdbx_seq_one_letter_code
_entity_poly.pdbx_strand_id
1 'polypeptide(L)'
;MNREALCDTRLPDGTLLKKGGAIGVASHCMRDENTWENAGTFQPDRFLRMREDPNEGENSWQFASTSSRHLGFGHGEHGCPGRFFVAHELKIVLCNLLLKYDWKLAPGCKPKIDEAGYFLNSDPDAQVMFCRRKEEIPL
;
A
#
# COMPACT_ATOMS: atom_id res chain seq x y z
N MET A 1 -6.74 -8.67 -7.18
CA MET A 1 -7.06 -8.24 -8.56
C MET A 1 -7.73 -9.39 -9.29
N ASN A 2 -8.91 -9.19 -9.86
CA ASN A 2 -9.67 -10.27 -10.50
C ASN A 2 -9.42 -10.29 -12.01
N ARG A 3 -9.31 -11.48 -12.60
CA ARG A 3 -9.13 -11.73 -14.04
C ARG A 3 -10.01 -12.90 -14.46
N GLU A 4 -10.26 -13.00 -15.75
CA GLU A 4 -10.88 -14.17 -16.37
C GLU A 4 -9.88 -14.78 -17.36
N ALA A 5 -9.72 -16.10 -17.34
CA ALA A 5 -8.92 -16.80 -18.32
C ALA A 5 -9.66 -16.81 -19.68
N LEU A 6 -9.16 -16.06 -20.66
CA LEU A 6 -9.78 -15.99 -21.99
C LEU A 6 -9.55 -17.28 -22.83
N CYS A 7 -8.54 -18.07 -22.45
CA CYS A 7 -8.21 -19.36 -23.03
C CYS A 7 -7.58 -20.29 -21.98
N ASP A 8 -7.49 -21.58 -22.29
CA ASP A 8 -6.76 -22.54 -21.47
C ASP A 8 -5.28 -22.12 -21.40
N THR A 9 -4.79 -21.79 -20.21
CA THR A 9 -3.43 -21.31 -19.96
C THR A 9 -2.72 -22.23 -18.97
N ARG A 10 -1.55 -22.75 -19.34
CA ARG A 10 -0.71 -23.54 -18.43
C ARG A 10 0.37 -22.65 -17.80
N LEU A 11 0.42 -22.60 -16.48
CA LEU A 11 1.44 -21.89 -15.71
C LEU A 11 2.77 -22.69 -15.71
N PRO A 12 3.91 -22.04 -15.40
CA PRO A 12 5.23 -22.70 -15.40
C PRO A 12 5.34 -23.90 -14.44
N ASP A 13 4.56 -23.92 -13.36
CA ASP A 13 4.46 -25.02 -12.40
C ASP A 13 3.59 -26.19 -12.89
N GLY A 14 3.02 -26.08 -14.10
CA GLY A 14 2.14 -27.07 -14.71
C GLY A 14 0.66 -26.87 -14.42
N THR A 15 0.27 -25.93 -13.55
CA THR A 15 -1.12 -25.63 -13.21
C THR A 15 -1.90 -25.19 -14.46
N LEU A 16 -3.07 -25.80 -14.72
CA LEU A 16 -3.92 -25.47 -15.86
C LEU A 16 -5.07 -24.56 -15.44
N LEU A 17 -5.06 -23.33 -15.95
CA LEU A 17 -6.15 -22.37 -15.84
C LEU A 17 -7.10 -22.59 -17.01
N LYS A 18 -8.34 -23.02 -16.72
CA LYS A 18 -9.35 -23.26 -17.74
C LYS A 18 -9.98 -21.97 -18.25
N LYS A 19 -10.27 -21.92 -19.55
CA LYS A 19 -11.05 -20.84 -20.16
C LYS A 19 -12.34 -20.58 -19.38
N GLY A 20 -12.66 -19.31 -19.14
CA GLY A 20 -13.79 -18.86 -18.33
C GLY A 20 -13.55 -18.91 -16.82
N GLY A 21 -12.40 -19.43 -16.37
CA GLY A 21 -12.04 -19.47 -14.96
C GLY A 21 -11.75 -18.08 -14.40
N ALA A 22 -12.35 -17.75 -13.25
CA ALA A 22 -12.01 -16.56 -12.49
C ALA A 22 -10.68 -16.75 -11.74
N ILE A 23 -9.80 -15.77 -11.84
CA ILE A 23 -8.47 -15.76 -11.23
C ILE A 23 -8.36 -14.56 -10.30
N GLY A 24 -8.00 -14.82 -9.05
CA GLY A 24 -7.65 -13.79 -8.08
C GLY A 24 -6.14 -13.71 -7.90
N VAL A 25 -5.53 -12.55 -8.17
CA VAL A 25 -4.15 -12.28 -7.78
C VAL A 25 -4.15 -11.71 -6.37
N ALA A 26 -3.58 -12.47 -5.43
CA ALA A 26 -3.45 -12.10 -4.03
C ALA A 26 -2.32 -11.08 -3.84
N SER A 27 -2.61 -10.01 -3.10
CA SER A 27 -1.61 -8.99 -2.69
C SER A 27 -0.93 -9.32 -1.36
N HIS A 28 -1.10 -10.55 -0.85
CA HIS A 28 -0.56 -10.98 0.46
C HIS A 28 0.97 -10.85 0.55
N CYS A 29 1.68 -10.92 -0.59
CA CYS A 29 3.13 -10.70 -0.64
C CYS A 29 3.56 -9.37 -0.03
N MET A 30 2.69 -8.35 0.00
CA MET A 30 2.97 -7.05 0.63
C MET A 30 3.08 -7.12 2.17
N ARG A 31 2.70 -8.25 2.78
CA ARG A 31 2.75 -8.51 4.22
C ARG A 31 3.43 -9.85 4.55
N ASP A 32 4.11 -10.45 3.57
CA ASP A 32 4.83 -11.71 3.74
C ASP A 32 6.24 -11.43 4.25
N GLU A 33 6.62 -12.06 5.36
CA GLU A 33 7.95 -11.98 5.96
C GLU A 33 9.06 -12.56 5.05
N ASN A 34 8.69 -13.46 4.12
CA ASN A 34 9.64 -13.95 3.10
C ASN A 34 9.97 -12.90 2.04
N THR A 35 9.10 -11.88 1.88
CA THR A 35 9.30 -10.78 0.93
C THR A 35 9.83 -9.53 1.62
N TRP A 36 9.39 -9.25 2.86
CA TRP A 36 9.72 -8.04 3.59
C TRP A 36 10.19 -8.37 5.00
N GLU A 37 11.38 -7.91 5.36
CA GLU A 37 11.87 -8.06 6.74
C GLU A 37 10.98 -7.31 7.74
N ASN A 38 10.49 -7.99 8.78
CA ASN A 38 9.53 -7.46 9.75
C ASN A 38 8.29 -6.86 9.06
N ALA A 39 7.68 -7.62 8.15
CA ALA A 39 6.49 -7.25 7.39
C ALA A 39 5.30 -6.86 8.28
N GLY A 40 5.19 -7.47 9.46
CA GLY A 40 4.15 -7.17 10.45
C GLY A 40 4.31 -5.85 11.19
N THR A 41 5.43 -5.13 11.03
CA THR A 41 5.70 -3.88 11.74
C THR A 41 5.77 -2.67 10.81
N PHE A 42 5.23 -1.54 11.28
CA PHE A 42 5.32 -0.28 10.55
C PHE A 42 6.74 0.27 10.64
N GLN A 43 7.41 0.35 9.49
CA GLN A 43 8.77 0.89 9.36
C GLN A 43 8.73 2.13 8.45
N PRO A 44 8.82 3.35 9.02
CA PRO A 44 8.60 4.60 8.26
C PRO A 44 9.65 4.86 7.18
N ASP A 45 10.85 4.30 7.32
CA ASP A 45 12.01 4.51 6.46
C ASP A 45 12.37 3.30 5.58
N ARG A 46 11.59 2.21 5.61
CA ARG A 46 11.85 0.98 4.83
C ARG A 46 12.18 1.28 3.36
N PHE A 47 11.30 2.01 2.69
CA PHE A 47 11.45 2.31 1.27
C PHE A 47 12.51 3.39 1.00
N LEU A 48 12.91 4.18 2.00
CA LEU A 48 14.07 5.07 1.86
C LEU A 48 15.35 4.23 1.75
N ARG A 49 15.58 3.31 2.71
CA ARG A 49 16.76 2.43 2.71
C ARG A 49 16.88 1.62 1.42
N MET A 50 15.76 1.12 0.89
CA MET A 50 15.77 0.36 -0.37
C MET A 50 16.08 1.21 -1.61
N ARG A 51 15.83 2.52 -1.58
CA ARG A 51 16.23 3.43 -2.69
C ARG A 51 17.70 3.79 -2.63
N GLU A 52 18.29 3.75 -1.43
CA GLU A 52 19.70 3.98 -1.19
C GLU A 52 20.55 2.74 -1.53
N ASP A 53 19.94 1.54 -1.59
CA ASP A 53 20.60 0.33 -2.05
C ASP A 53 20.89 0.38 -3.56
N PRO A 54 22.18 0.36 -3.97
CA PRO A 54 22.55 0.38 -5.38
C PRO A 54 22.00 -0.79 -6.21
N ASN A 55 21.64 -1.91 -5.58
CA ASN A 55 21.14 -3.10 -6.27
C ASN A 55 19.63 -3.04 -6.58
N GLU A 56 18.89 -2.21 -5.86
CA GLU A 56 17.43 -2.10 -6.00
C GLU A 56 17.02 -0.95 -6.94
N GLY A 57 17.86 0.08 -7.06
CA GLY A 57 17.67 1.22 -7.96
C GLY A 57 16.80 2.33 -7.38
N GLU A 58 17.26 3.57 -7.55
CA GLU A 58 16.71 4.78 -6.91
C GLU A 58 15.21 5.03 -7.19
N ASN A 59 14.73 4.59 -8.35
CA ASN A 59 13.36 4.82 -8.84
C ASN A 59 12.39 3.68 -8.54
N SER A 60 12.86 2.56 -7.98
CA SER A 60 12.06 1.34 -7.82
C SER A 60 11.04 1.39 -6.68
N TRP A 61 11.28 2.25 -5.69
CA TRP A 61 10.50 2.27 -4.43
C TRP A 61 9.92 3.65 -4.09
N GLN A 62 9.57 4.43 -5.12
CA GLN A 62 8.77 5.64 -4.92
C GLN A 62 7.35 5.25 -4.51
N PHE A 63 6.63 6.16 -3.85
CA PHE A 63 5.24 5.92 -3.45
C PHE A 63 4.34 5.47 -4.63
N ALA A 64 4.55 6.03 -5.82
CA ALA A 64 3.80 5.68 -7.03
C ALA A 64 4.39 4.49 -7.82
N SER A 65 5.50 3.89 -7.35
CA SER A 65 6.11 2.73 -8.00
C SER A 65 5.27 1.46 -7.75
N THR A 66 5.30 0.54 -8.70
CA THR A 66 4.61 -0.74 -8.59
C THR A 66 5.56 -1.85 -9.04
N SER A 67 5.44 -3.03 -8.45
CA SER A 67 6.23 -4.19 -8.82
C SER A 67 5.47 -5.48 -8.49
N SER A 68 5.98 -6.63 -8.93
CA SER A 68 5.46 -7.93 -8.48
C SER A 68 5.52 -8.12 -6.96
N ARG A 69 6.45 -7.44 -6.27
CA ARG A 69 6.58 -7.42 -4.81
C ARG A 69 5.64 -6.39 -4.16
N HIS A 70 5.33 -5.29 -4.85
CA HIS A 70 4.55 -4.16 -4.32
C HIS A 70 3.35 -3.82 -5.21
N LEU A 71 2.18 -4.32 -4.81
CA LEU A 71 0.94 -4.29 -5.59
C LEU A 71 -0.09 -3.26 -5.08
N GLY A 72 0.32 -2.26 -4.30
CA GLY A 72 -0.60 -1.30 -3.66
C GLY A 72 -1.48 -0.53 -4.65
N PHE A 73 -0.96 -0.27 -5.84
CA PHE A 73 -1.68 0.35 -6.95
C PHE A 73 -1.97 -0.64 -8.09
N GLY A 74 -1.94 -1.95 -7.85
CA GLY A 74 -1.88 -2.96 -8.91
C GLY A 74 -0.54 -2.93 -9.66
N HIS A 75 -0.42 -3.69 -10.75
CA HIS A 75 0.80 -3.75 -11.55
C HIS A 75 0.50 -4.16 -13.00
N GLY A 76 1.45 -3.91 -13.91
CA GLY A 76 1.33 -4.15 -15.34
C GLY A 76 0.35 -3.20 -16.02
N GLU A 77 -0.29 -3.67 -17.10
CA GLU A 77 -1.23 -2.90 -17.92
C GLU A 77 -2.43 -2.35 -17.13
N HIS A 78 -2.82 -3.03 -16.05
CA HIS A 78 -3.92 -2.63 -15.18
C HIS A 78 -3.47 -1.95 -13.88
N GLY A 79 -2.23 -1.45 -13.83
CA GLY A 79 -1.79 -0.59 -12.74
C GLY A 79 -2.64 0.68 -12.68
N CYS A 80 -2.93 1.17 -11.47
CA CYS A 80 -3.77 2.32 -11.24
C CYS A 80 -3.21 3.54 -11.98
N PRO A 81 -3.97 4.16 -12.89
CA PRO A 81 -3.52 5.35 -13.61
C PRO A 81 -3.44 6.57 -12.69
N GLY A 82 -4.27 6.62 -11.64
CA GLY A 82 -4.33 7.73 -10.68
C GLY A 82 -3.20 7.74 -9.63
N ARG A 83 -2.32 6.73 -9.61
CA ARG A 83 -1.28 6.58 -8.56
C ARG A 83 -0.34 7.78 -8.44
N PHE A 84 -0.04 8.46 -9.55
CA PHE A 84 0.79 9.65 -9.54
C PHE A 84 0.05 10.86 -8.99
N PHE A 85 -1.23 11.01 -9.31
CA PHE A 85 -2.05 12.10 -8.80
C PHE A 85 -2.21 11.98 -7.28
N VAL A 86 -2.64 10.82 -6.80
CA VAL A 86 -2.83 10.57 -5.36
C VAL A 86 -1.50 10.64 -4.58
N ALA A 87 -0.37 10.33 -5.21
CA ALA A 87 0.95 10.53 -4.60
C ALA A 87 1.23 11.99 -4.22
N HIS A 88 0.81 12.93 -5.06
CA HIS A 88 0.98 14.35 -4.77
C HIS A 88 -0.07 14.83 -3.76
N GLU A 89 -1.33 14.42 -3.95
CA GLU A 89 -2.41 14.77 -3.04
C GLU A 89 -2.13 14.32 -1.60
N LEU A 90 -1.70 13.07 -1.39
CA LEU A 90 -1.38 12.55 -0.06
C LEU A 90 -0.19 13.25 0.58
N LYS A 91 0.82 13.65 -0.20
CA LYS A 91 1.92 14.47 0.33
C LYS A 91 1.42 15.83 0.82
N ILE A 92 0.53 16.48 0.08
CA ILE A 92 -0.07 17.76 0.49
C ILE A 92 -0.90 17.60 1.77
N VAL A 93 -1.71 16.54 1.85
CA VAL A 93 -2.50 16.21 3.06
C VAL A 93 -1.55 15.98 4.24
N LEU A 94 -0.51 15.16 4.07
CA LEU A 94 0.46 14.87 5.12
C LEU A 94 1.21 16.13 5.60
N CYS A 95 1.62 17.00 4.69
CA CYS A 95 2.22 18.29 5.04
C CYS A 95 1.26 19.15 5.87
N ASN A 96 -0.02 19.23 5.48
CA ASN A 96 -1.03 19.98 6.24
C ASN A 96 -1.25 19.39 7.63
N LEU A 97 -1.31 18.07 7.75
CA LEU A 97 -1.41 17.40 9.04
C LEU A 97 -0.19 17.77 9.89
N LEU A 98 1.03 17.46 9.44
CA LEU A 98 2.26 17.65 10.20
C LEU A 98 2.50 19.11 10.65
N LEU A 99 2.20 20.07 9.78
CA LEU A 99 2.48 21.48 10.05
C LEU A 99 1.41 22.14 10.94
N LYS A 100 0.16 21.68 10.88
CA LYS A 100 -0.97 22.37 11.52
C LYS A 100 -1.59 21.62 12.69
N TYR A 101 -1.28 20.33 12.89
CA TYR A 101 -1.95 19.53 13.90
C TYR A 101 -0.98 18.61 14.65
N ASP A 102 -1.26 18.43 15.93
CA ASP A 102 -0.81 17.27 16.70
C ASP A 102 -1.95 16.25 16.73
N TRP A 103 -1.65 14.97 16.57
CA TRP A 103 -2.67 13.92 16.66
C TRP A 103 -2.18 12.67 17.36
N LYS A 104 -3.15 11.95 17.95
CA LYS A 104 -2.92 10.65 18.58
C LYS A 104 -4.21 9.83 18.60
N LEU A 105 -4.08 8.53 18.76
CA LEU A 105 -5.22 7.66 19.02
C LEU A 105 -5.93 8.07 20.33
N ALA A 106 -7.25 7.96 20.36
CA ALA A 106 -8.03 8.17 21.57
C ALA A 106 -7.60 7.16 22.67
N PRO A 107 -7.71 7.51 23.96
CA PRO A 107 -7.36 6.59 25.05
C PRO A 107 -8.13 5.27 24.92
N GLY A 108 -7.40 4.16 24.95
CA GLY A 108 -7.99 2.82 24.80
C GLY A 108 -8.32 2.40 23.37
N CYS A 109 -8.21 3.30 22.38
CA CYS A 109 -8.40 2.97 20.97
C CYS A 109 -7.26 2.07 20.47
N LYS A 110 -7.60 0.85 20.06
CA LYS A 110 -6.71 -0.11 19.43
C LYS A 110 -7.29 -0.49 18.08
N PRO A 111 -6.95 0.27 17.00
CA PRO A 111 -7.49 0.03 15.69
C PRO A 111 -7.25 -1.42 15.24
N LYS A 112 -8.25 -2.00 14.60
CA LYS A 112 -8.17 -3.33 14.00
C LYS A 112 -8.29 -3.22 12.47
N ILE A 113 -7.92 -4.29 11.79
CA ILE A 113 -8.20 -4.39 10.36
C ILE A 113 -9.66 -4.81 10.23
N ASP A 114 -10.45 -4.05 9.48
CA ASP A 114 -11.80 -4.46 9.09
C ASP A 114 -11.71 -5.34 7.83
N GLU A 115 -11.98 -6.63 7.99
CA GLU A 115 -11.86 -7.61 6.91
C GLU A 115 -13.22 -7.77 6.21
N ALA A 116 -13.28 -7.32 4.95
CA ALA A 116 -14.48 -7.40 4.11
C ALA A 116 -14.19 -8.23 2.85
N GLY A 117 -14.36 -9.54 2.96
CA GLY A 117 -14.06 -10.49 1.88
C GLY A 117 -12.56 -10.48 1.53
N TYR A 118 -12.21 -9.97 0.35
CA TYR A 118 -10.80 -9.82 -0.07
C TYR A 118 -10.20 -8.45 0.26
N PHE A 119 -11.00 -7.54 0.83
CA PHE A 119 -10.57 -6.19 1.19
C PHE A 119 -10.18 -6.13 2.65
N LEU A 120 -9.16 -5.32 2.92
CA LEU A 120 -8.71 -4.98 4.25
C LEU A 120 -8.85 -3.48 4.40
N ASN A 121 -9.85 -3.07 5.16
CA ASN A 121 -10.18 -1.69 5.36
C ASN A 121 -9.56 -1.19 6.66
N SER A 122 -9.44 0.14 6.74
CA SER A 122 -9.17 0.80 8.01
C SER A 122 -10.35 0.61 8.95
N ASP A 123 -10.07 0.48 10.24
CA ASP A 123 -11.08 0.42 11.30
C ASP A 123 -12.05 1.63 11.20
N PRO A 124 -13.34 1.43 10.91
CA PRO A 124 -14.31 2.52 10.84
C PRO A 124 -14.60 3.15 12.20
N ASP A 125 -14.33 2.43 13.30
CA ASP A 125 -14.57 2.87 14.67
C ASP A 125 -13.31 3.44 15.34
N ALA A 126 -12.17 3.47 14.64
CA ALA A 126 -10.94 4.05 15.19
C ALA A 126 -11.09 5.55 15.39
N GLN A 127 -10.81 5.99 16.62
CA GLN A 127 -10.90 7.39 17.01
C GLN A 127 -9.50 8.00 17.12
N VAL A 128 -9.33 9.14 16.43
CA VAL A 128 -8.11 9.96 16.47
C VAL A 128 -8.47 11.33 17.03
N MET A 129 -7.72 11.77 18.04
CA MET A 129 -7.82 13.11 18.59
C MET A 129 -6.84 14.04 17.87
N PHE A 130 -7.29 15.25 17.55
CA PHE A 130 -6.50 16.27 16.89
C PHE A 130 -6.47 17.56 17.73
N CYS A 131 -5.32 18.21 17.78
CA CYS A 131 -5.16 19.55 18.34
C CYS A 131 -4.49 20.44 17.30
N ARG A 132 -5.01 21.63 17.03
CA ARG A 132 -4.36 22.58 16.11
C ARG A 132 -3.10 23.13 16.77
N ARG A 133 -1.97 23.05 16.06
CA ARG A 133 -0.69 23.64 16.46
C ARG A 133 -0.72 25.16 16.32
N LYS A 134 0.14 25.83 17.08
CA LYS A 134 0.52 27.21 16.77
C LYS A 134 1.42 27.18 15.54
N GLU A 135 1.12 28.00 14.55
CA GLU A 135 1.87 28.05 13.30
C GLU A 135 3.32 28.46 13.57
N GLU A 136 4.27 27.60 13.20
CA GLU A 136 5.73 27.81 13.34
C GLU A 136 6.34 28.43 12.09
N ILE A 137 5.63 28.36 10.95
CA ILE A 137 6.03 28.87 9.66
C ILE A 137 4.82 29.61 9.07
N PRO A 138 4.96 30.84 8.57
CA PRO A 138 3.91 31.48 7.78
C PRO A 138 3.73 30.71 6.47
N LEU A 139 2.56 30.11 6.29
CA LEU A 139 2.18 29.34 5.09
C LEU A 139 1.50 30.21 4.04
#